data_AF-A0A0B3AEW3-F1
#
_entry.id   AF-A0A0B3AEW3-F1
#
_cell.length_a   1.000
_cell.length_b   1.000
_cell.length_c   1.000
_cell.angle_alpha   90.00
_cell.angle_beta   90.00
_cell.angle_gamma   90.00
#
_symmetry.space_group_name_H-M   'P 1'
#
loop_
_entity.id
_entity.type
_entity.pdbx_description
1 polymer ?
#
loop_
_entity_poly.entity_id
_entity_poly.type
_entity_poly.pdbx_seq_one_letter_code
_entity_poly.pdbx_strand_id
1 'polypeptide(L)'
;MLHDEVKKEIEAILGTTISFDGHFDMVFDNLKETRQEQLIQWIEECRDGKQYSLASDKEKDLLAFILRFRDTNFRAILTKKKNEYFIALFLDKHKYYENERRKLGI
;
A
#
# COMPACT_ATOMS: atom_id res chain seq x y z
N MET A 1 -2.00 -15.29 7.26
CA MET A 1 -3.14 -14.58 7.88
C MET A 1 -4.32 -14.51 6.90
N LEU A 2 -5.57 -14.41 7.37
CA LEU A 2 -6.72 -14.16 6.50
C LEU A 2 -6.78 -12.68 6.11
N HIS A 3 -7.06 -12.35 4.84
CA HIS A 3 -7.08 -10.95 4.37
C HIS A 3 -8.08 -10.07 5.15
N ASP A 4 -9.23 -10.62 5.59
CA ASP A 4 -10.22 -9.88 6.40
C ASP A 4 -9.68 -9.46 7.76
N GLU A 5 -8.86 -10.29 8.39
CA GLU A 5 -8.21 -9.97 9.67
C GLU A 5 -7.17 -8.88 9.46
N VAL A 6 -6.41 -8.98 8.38
CA VAL A 6 -5.34 -8.04 8.04
C VAL A 6 -5.91 -6.67 7.67
N LYS A 7 -7.04 -6.61 6.95
CA LYS A 7 -7.69 -5.33 6.65
C LYS A 7 -8.08 -4.59 7.92
N LYS A 8 -8.65 -5.30 8.91
CA LYS A 8 -9.01 -4.74 10.22
C LYS A 8 -7.78 -4.28 10.99
N GLU A 9 -6.71 -5.06 10.95
CA GLU A 9 -5.43 -4.70 11.57
C GLU A 9 -4.83 -3.43 10.94
N ILE A 10 -4.81 -3.34 9.61
CA ILE A 10 -4.34 -2.15 8.88
C ILE A 10 -5.17 -0.92 9.24
N GLU A 11 -6.50 -1.04 9.27
CA GLU A 11 -7.38 0.05 9.67
C GLU A 11 -7.10 0.51 11.12
N ALA A 12 -6.87 -0.44 12.04
CA ALA A 12 -6.51 -0.15 13.42
C ALA A 12 -5.14 0.55 13.55
N ILE A 13 -4.13 0.12 12.79
CA ILE A 13 -2.79 0.74 12.75
C ILE A 13 -2.87 2.19 12.30
N LEU A 14 -3.63 2.44 11.22
CA LEU A 14 -3.76 3.77 10.65
C LEU A 14 -4.65 4.70 11.50
N GLY A 15 -5.50 4.12 12.35
CA GLY A 15 -6.42 4.86 13.23
C GLY A 15 -7.44 5.69 12.45
N THR A 16 -7.71 5.32 11.20
CA THR A 16 -8.59 6.07 10.30
C THR A 16 -9.06 5.20 9.14
N THR A 17 -10.00 5.71 8.34
CA THR A 17 -10.58 4.98 7.22
C THR A 17 -9.55 4.69 6.14
N ILE A 18 -9.51 3.43 5.71
CA ILE A 18 -8.71 2.96 4.58
C ILE A 18 -9.60 2.29 3.52
N SER A 19 -9.33 2.58 2.25
CA SER A 19 -9.88 1.84 1.11
C SER A 19 -8.84 0.89 0.51
N PHE A 20 -9.29 -0.26 0.02
CA PHE A 20 -8.43 -1.29 -0.56
C PHE A 20 -8.71 -1.42 -2.06
N ASP A 21 -7.66 -1.57 -2.87
CA ASP A 21 -7.81 -1.92 -4.28
C ASP A 21 -8.59 -3.24 -4.45
N GLY A 22 -9.36 -3.36 -5.53
CA GLY A 22 -10.18 -4.55 -5.80
C GLY A 22 -9.38 -5.86 -5.95
N HIS A 23 -8.07 -5.80 -6.17
CA HIS A 23 -7.19 -6.96 -6.24
C HIS A 23 -6.44 -7.23 -4.93
N PHE A 24 -6.68 -6.44 -3.87
CA PHE A 24 -5.96 -6.56 -2.61
C PHE A 24 -5.98 -7.98 -2.07
N ASP A 25 -7.17 -8.58 -1.91
CA ASP A 25 -7.35 -9.89 -1.29
C ASP A 25 -6.62 -10.97 -2.09
N MET A 26 -6.87 -11.00 -3.40
CA MET A 26 -6.20 -11.92 -4.32
C MET A 26 -4.68 -11.81 -4.23
N VAL A 27 -4.13 -10.58 -4.23
CA VAL A 27 -2.68 -10.39 -4.17
C VAL A 27 -2.13 -10.79 -2.80
N PHE A 28 -2.80 -10.38 -1.73
CA PHE A 28 -2.39 -10.64 -0.35
C PHE A 28 -2.37 -12.14 -0.03
N ASP A 29 -3.40 -12.87 -0.45
CA ASP A 29 -3.52 -14.32 -0.22
C ASP A 29 -2.45 -15.13 -0.98
N ASN A 30 -1.88 -14.55 -2.05
CA ASN A 30 -0.76 -15.14 -2.79
C ASN A 30 0.63 -14.80 -2.21
N LEU A 31 0.70 -13.97 -1.16
CA LEU A 31 1.95 -13.68 -0.47
C LEU A 31 2.32 -14.80 0.50
N LYS A 32 3.61 -15.06 0.60
CA LYS A 32 4.15 -15.82 1.73
C LYS A 32 3.87 -15.07 3.03
N GLU A 33 3.63 -15.80 4.11
CA GLU A 33 3.34 -15.23 5.44
C GLU A 33 4.35 -14.17 5.88
N THR A 34 5.65 -14.44 5.71
CA THR A 34 6.72 -13.46 6.03
C THR A 34 6.59 -12.14 5.27
N ARG A 35 6.01 -12.15 4.06
CA ARG A 35 5.76 -10.93 3.27
C ARG A 35 4.48 -10.22 3.69
N GLN A 36 3.49 -10.97 4.17
CA GLN A 36 2.28 -10.41 4.77
C GLN A 36 2.66 -9.61 6.03
N GLU A 37 3.49 -10.19 6.90
CA GLU A 37 4.01 -9.53 8.10
C GLU A 37 4.82 -8.27 7.74
N GLN A 38 5.71 -8.37 6.74
CA GLN A 38 6.49 -7.21 6.27
C GLN A 38 5.61 -6.10 5.70
N LEU A 39 4.50 -6.43 5.02
CA LEU A 39 3.54 -5.43 4.53
C LEU A 39 2.92 -4.66 5.71
N ILE A 40 2.49 -5.37 6.75
CA ILE A 40 1.86 -4.78 7.94
C ILE A 40 2.86 -3.88 8.67
N GLN A 41 4.08 -4.38 8.91
CA GLN A 41 5.14 -3.58 9.52
C GLN A 41 5.44 -2.32 8.71
N TRP A 42 5.53 -2.43 7.38
CA TRP A 42 5.77 -1.28 6.52
C TRP A 42 4.65 -0.23 6.61
N ILE A 43 3.39 -0.65 6.74
CA ILE A 43 2.25 0.27 6.93
C ILE A 43 2.35 1.01 8.27
N GLU A 44 2.70 0.32 9.35
CA GLU A 44 2.95 0.93 10.65
C GLU A 44 4.09 1.96 10.57
N GLU A 45 5.18 1.63 9.88
CA GLU A 45 6.30 2.54 9.66
C GLU A 45 5.91 3.77 8.81
N CYS A 46 4.99 3.64 7.85
CA CYS A 46 4.44 4.78 7.12
C CYS A 46 3.64 5.71 8.04
N ARG A 47 2.83 5.14 8.92
CA ARG A 47 2.02 5.88 9.90
C ARG A 47 2.90 6.63 10.91
N ASP A 48 3.98 6.00 11.35
CA ASP A 48 4.95 6.58 12.28
C ASP A 48 5.90 7.59 11.64
N GLY A 49 5.82 7.82 10.32
CA GLY A 49 6.70 8.74 9.60
C GLY A 49 8.14 8.24 9.42
N LYS A 50 8.35 6.92 9.55
CA LYS A 50 9.65 6.27 9.35
C LYS A 50 9.94 5.99 7.87
N GLN A 51 8.90 5.94 7.03
CA GLN A 51 9.00 5.74 5.59
C GLN A 51 9.00 7.07 4.82
N TYR A 52 9.82 7.13 3.77
CA TYR A 52 9.82 8.27 2.86
C TYR A 52 8.54 8.30 2.01
N SER A 53 7.96 9.49 1.86
CA SER A 53 6.79 9.72 1.02
C SER A 53 7.12 10.56 -0.20
N LEU A 54 6.37 10.32 -1.27
CA LEU A 54 6.36 11.09 -2.51
C LEU A 54 5.11 11.97 -2.51
N ALA A 55 5.28 13.27 -2.76
CA ALA A 55 4.16 14.17 -3.01
C ALA A 55 3.71 14.06 -4.47
N SER A 56 2.40 14.09 -4.70
CA SER A 56 1.83 14.12 -6.05
C SER A 56 2.03 15.48 -6.73
N ASP A 57 2.36 15.46 -8.02
CA ASP A 57 2.37 16.65 -8.88
C ASP A 57 0.98 17.01 -9.45
N LYS A 58 0.00 16.11 -9.32
CA LYS A 58 -1.37 16.25 -9.84
C LYS A 58 -2.39 16.60 -8.78
N GLU A 59 -2.19 16.12 -7.56
CA GLU A 59 -3.16 16.23 -6.48
C GLU A 59 -2.52 16.80 -5.23
N LYS A 60 -2.92 18.03 -4.90
CA LYS A 60 -2.41 18.72 -3.71
C LYS A 60 -2.77 17.93 -2.44
N ASP A 61 -1.81 17.85 -1.52
CA ASP A 61 -1.92 17.15 -0.23
C ASP A 61 -2.03 15.62 -0.33
N LEU A 62 -1.79 15.03 -1.51
CA LEU A 62 -1.64 13.59 -1.68
C LEU A 62 -0.18 13.18 -1.43
N LEU A 63 0.00 12.26 -0.48
CA LEU A 63 1.27 11.59 -0.22
C LEU A 63 1.17 10.13 -0.65
N ALA A 64 2.24 9.60 -1.23
CA ALA A 64 2.35 8.21 -1.62
C ALA A 64 3.59 7.55 -1.02
N PHE A 65 3.43 6.33 -0.54
CA PHE A 65 4.49 5.48 -0.02
C PHE A 65 4.60 4.26 -0.92
N ILE A 66 5.83 3.84 -1.20
CA ILE A 66 6.10 2.72 -2.13
C ILE A 66 6.84 1.62 -1.40
N LEU A 67 6.27 0.41 -1.40
CA LEU A 67 6.95 -0.80 -0.99
C LEU A 67 7.37 -1.61 -2.21
N ARG A 68 8.63 -2.06 -2.21
CA ARG A 68 9.19 -2.99 -3.19
C ARG A 68 10.05 -4.02 -2.46
N PHE A 69 9.63 -5.28 -2.44
CA PHE A 69 10.49 -6.34 -1.94
C PHE A 69 11.54 -6.70 -2.99
N ARG A 70 12.81 -6.77 -2.56
CA ARG A 70 13.91 -7.27 -3.39
C ARG A 70 13.60 -8.70 -3.83
N ASP A 71 13.97 -9.03 -5.07
CA ASP A 71 13.83 -10.37 -5.65
C ASP A 71 12.37 -10.86 -5.74
N THR A 72 11.41 -9.94 -5.83
CA THR A 72 10.00 -10.26 -6.05
C THR A 72 9.35 -9.31 -7.06
N ASN A 73 8.26 -9.78 -7.65
CA ASN A 73 7.39 -8.95 -8.48
C ASN A 73 6.27 -8.29 -7.67
N PHE A 74 6.36 -8.34 -6.33
CA PHE A 74 5.39 -7.70 -5.45
C PHE A 74 5.73 -6.22 -5.25
N ARG A 75 4.70 -5.38 -5.34
CA ARG A 75 4.78 -3.96 -5.01
C ARG A 75 3.52 -3.57 -4.24
N ALA A 76 3.65 -2.57 -3.38
CA ALA A 76 2.51 -1.89 -2.79
C ALA A 76 2.63 -0.38 -2.97
N ILE A 77 1.50 0.28 -3.10
CA ILE A 77 1.37 1.73 -2.99
C ILE A 77 0.35 2.00 -1.90
N LEU A 78 0.77 2.75 -0.87
CA LEU A 78 -0.12 3.32 0.13
C LEU A 78 -0.21 4.81 -0.15
N THR A 79 -1.40 5.35 -0.34
CA THR A 79 -1.62 6.79 -0.48
C THR A 79 -2.34 7.33 0.74
N LYS A 80 -2.00 8.56 1.13
CA LYS A 80 -2.65 9.33 2.18
C LYS A 80 -3.12 10.65 1.60
N LYS A 81 -4.40 10.96 1.78
CA LYS A 81 -4.98 12.27 1.45
C LYS A 81 -5.80 12.74 2.64
N LYS A 82 -5.36 13.82 3.29
CA LYS A 82 -5.95 14.29 4.55
C LYS A 82 -6.02 13.16 5.60
N ASN A 83 -7.23 12.68 5.91
CA ASN A 83 -7.51 11.65 6.90
C ASN A 83 -7.91 10.32 6.25
N GLU A 84 -7.73 10.16 4.94
CA GLU A 84 -8.10 8.94 4.23
C GLU A 84 -6.85 8.26 3.68
N TYR A 85 -6.80 6.94 3.82
CA TYR A 85 -5.79 6.11 3.18
C TYR A 85 -6.41 5.26 2.06
N PHE A 86 -5.57 4.93 1.08
CA PHE A 86 -5.88 3.92 0.10
C PHE A 86 -4.66 3.04 -0.15
N ILE A 87 -4.84 1.73 -0.28
CA ILE A 87 -3.75 0.80 -0.56
C ILE A 87 -4.04 -0.06 -1.78
N ALA A 88 -3.04 -0.16 -2.65
CA ALA A 88 -3.03 -1.05 -3.81
C ALA A 88 -1.84 -2.01 -3.74
N LEU A 89 -2.11 -3.28 -3.99
CA LEU A 89 -1.10 -4.34 -4.08
C LEU A 89 -0.96 -4.81 -5.53
N PHE A 90 0.26 -5.17 -5.93
CA PHE A 90 0.57 -5.51 -7.30
C PHE A 90 1.42 -6.78 -7.35
N LEU A 91 1.01 -7.74 -8.17
CA LEU A 91 1.83 -8.88 -8.60
C LEU A 91 2.09 -8.77 -10.10
N ASP A 92 3.36 -8.87 -10.49
CA ASP A 92 3.81 -9.35 -11.80
C ASP A 92 3.41 -8.54 -13.07
N LYS A 93 2.77 -7.39 -12.92
CA LYS A 93 2.51 -6.49 -14.05
C LYS A 93 3.01 -5.09 -13.74
N HIS A 94 4.28 -4.84 -14.07
CA HIS A 94 4.88 -3.51 -14.09
C HIS A 94 3.95 -2.46 -14.72
N LYS A 95 3.18 -2.84 -15.76
CA LYS A 95 2.27 -1.93 -16.46
C LYS A 95 1.14 -1.37 -15.58
N TYR A 96 0.51 -2.19 -14.72
CA TYR A 96 -0.58 -1.69 -13.86
C TYR A 96 -0.01 -0.78 -12.76
N TYR A 97 1.09 -1.21 -12.14
CA TYR A 97 1.82 -0.40 -11.16
C TYR A 97 2.29 0.96 -11.72
N GLU A 98 2.93 0.98 -12.89
CA GLU A 98 3.39 2.23 -13.50
C GLU A 98 2.22 3.11 -13.97
N ASN A 99 1.09 2.51 -14.38
CA ASN A 99 -0.12 3.27 -14.69
C ASN A 99 -0.71 3.93 -13.44
N GLU A 100 -0.79 3.21 -12.31
CA GLU A 100 -1.28 3.79 -11.06
C GLU A 100 -0.36 4.92 -10.59
N ARG A 101 0.96 4.74 -10.62
CA ARG A 101 1.91 5.84 -10.32
C ARG A 101 1.68 7.07 -11.18
N ARG A 102 1.53 6.90 -12.49
CA ARG A 102 1.24 8.00 -13.43
C ARG A 102 -0.08 8.68 -13.13
N LYS A 103 -1.13 7.95 -12.73
CA LYS A 103 -2.41 8.55 -12.33
C LYS A 103 -2.25 9.40 -11.07
N LEU A 104 -1.50 8.90 -10.10
CA LEU A 104 -1.19 9.55 -8.84
C LEU A 104 -0.18 10.70 -8.99
N GLY A 105 0.51 10.84 -10.12
CA GLY A 105 1.50 11.92 -10.32
C GLY A 105 2.81 11.71 -9.55
N ILE A 106 3.29 10.45 -9.50
CA ILE A 106 4.50 10.01 -8.76
C ILE A 106 5.38 9.04 -9.57
#